data_AF-A0AAV9K4U3-F1
#
_entry.id   AF-A0AAV9K4U3-F1
#
_cell.length_a   1.000
_cell.length_b   1.000
_cell.length_c   1.000
_cell.angle_alpha   90.00
_cell.angle_beta   90.00
_cell.angle_gamma   90.00
#
_symmetry.space_group_name_H-M   'P 1'
#
loop_
_entity.id
_entity.type
_entity.pdbx_description
1 polymer ?
#
loop_
_entity_poly.entity_id
_entity_poly.type
_entity_poly.pdbx_seq_one_letter_code
_entity_poly.pdbx_strand_id
1 'polypeptide(L)' 'MQIHCMNCNQHKMLIPRCRFDVNLEDSSGSTTGMIMNKEGEKLLPLTAEQIYERTSTKVYVLAK' A
#
# COMPACT_ATOMS: atom_id res chain seq x y z
N MET A 1 15.37 3.58 4.91
CA MET A 1 14.91 3.32 6.28
C MET A 1 14.77 1.81 6.46
N GLN A 2 15.54 1.21 7.37
CA GLN A 2 15.42 -0.22 7.70
C GLN A 2 14.44 -0.37 8.86
N ILE A 3 13.54 -1.35 8.78
CA ILE A 3 12.58 -1.66 9.84
C ILE A 3 12.88 -3.05 10.40
N HIS A 4 12.81 -3.18 11.73
CA HIS A 4 12.85 -4.47 12.39
C HIS A 4 11.51 -5.21 12.21
N CYS A 5 11.54 -6.34 11.49
CA CYS A 5 10.40 -7.23 11.37
C CYS A 5 10.36 -8.18 12.56
N MET A 6 9.43 -7.97 13.49
CA MET A 6 9.28 -8.82 14.69
C MET A 6 8.99 -10.29 14.35
N ASN A 7 8.23 -10.55 13.29
CA ASN A 7 7.92 -11.91 12.86
C ASN A 7 9.15 -12.67 12.34
N CYS A 8 10.05 -11.99 11.63
CA CYS A 8 11.29 -12.59 11.11
C CYS A 8 12.49 -12.39 12.04
N ASN A 9 12.33 -11.61 13.12
CA ASN A 9 13.39 -11.11 14.00
C ASN A 9 14.61 -10.54 13.25
N GLN A 10 14.38 -9.79 12.17
CA GLN A 10 15.42 -9.28 11.27
C GLN A 10 15.14 -7.85 10.84
N HIS A 11 16.20 -7.06 10.66
CA HIS A 11 16.11 -5.75 10.01
C HIS A 11 16.03 -5.94 8.50
N LYS A 12 15.00 -5.36 7.87
CA LYS A 12 14.81 -5.44 6.42
C LYS A 12 14.46 -4.07 5.85
N MET A 13 14.82 -3.89 4.59
CA MET A 13 14.28 -2.80 3.78
C MET A 13 12.80 -3.08 3.53
N LEU A 14 11.95 -2.07 3.75
CA LEU A 14 10.55 -2.18 3.39
C LEU A 14 10.40 -2.23 1.88
N ILE A 15 9.51 -3.11 1.43
CA ILE A 15 9.09 -3.19 0.03
C ILE A 15 7.63 -2.70 0.00
N PRO A 16 7.30 -1.67 -0.79
CA PRO A 16 5.93 -1.21 -0.96
C PRO A 16 5.00 -2.34 -1.43
N ARG A 17 3.77 -2.37 -0.92
CA ARG A 17 2.72 -3.30 -1.36
C ARG A 17 1.39 -2.57 -1.41
N CYS A 18 0.60 -2.87 -2.43
CA CYS A 18 -0.77 -2.36 -2.54
C CYS A 18 -1.66 -2.97 -1.45
N ARG A 19 -2.44 -2.11 -0.79
CA ARG A 19 -3.58 -2.46 0.06
C ARG A 19 -4.64 -1.38 -0.15
N PHE A 20 -5.72 -1.75 -0.82
CA PHE A 20 -6.82 -0.86 -1.14
C PHE A 20 -8.07 -1.37 -0.46
N ASP A 21 -8.71 -0.50 0.32
CA ASP A 21 -10.09 -0.70 0.73
C ASP A 21 -10.97 -0.28 -0.46
N VAL A 22 -11.85 -1.18 -0.88
CA VAL A 22 -12.70 -1.00 -2.06
C VAL A 22 -14.16 -1.15 -1.69
N ASN A 23 -14.98 -0.26 -2.22
CA ASN A 23 -16.42 -0.43 -2.16
C ASN A 23 -16.86 -1.25 -3.37
N LEU A 24 -17.56 -2.34 -3.09
CA LEU A 24 -18.16 -3.22 -4.08
C LEU A 24 -19.66 -2.94 -4.08
N GLU A 25 -20.21 -2.56 -5.22
CA GLU A 25 -21.62 -2.21 -5.38
C GLU A 25 -22.21 -2.94 -6.58
N ASP A 26 -23.41 -3.47 -6.40
CA ASP A 26 -24.25 -4.02 -7.46
C ASP A 26 -25.72 -3.62 -7.25
N SER A 27 -26.62 -4.15 -8.07
CA SER A 27 -28.05 -3.83 -7.98
C SER A 27 -28.73 -4.29 -6.69
N SER A 28 -28.09 -5.15 -5.91
CA SER A 28 -28.60 -5.67 -4.64
C SER A 28 -28.10 -4.92 -3.41
N GLY A 29 -27.03 -4.13 -3.55
CA GLY A 29 -26.51 -3.27 -2.49
C GLY A 29 -25.00 -3.03 -2.58
N SER A 30 -24.42 -2.61 -1.46
CA SER A 30 -23.00 -2.28 -1.36
C SER A 30 -22.34 -2.95 -0.16
N THR A 31 -21.08 -3.34 -0.31
CA THR A 31 -20.22 -3.82 0.77
C THR A 31 -18.79 -3.29 0.62
N THR A 32 -18.01 -3.34 1.70
CA THR A 32 -16.59 -2.94 1.67
C THR A 32 -15.72 -4.19 1.74
N GLY A 33 -14.77 -4.28 0.82
CA GLY A 33 -13.77 -5.33 0.74
C GLY A 33 -12.35 -4.76 0.73
N MET A 34 -11.38 -5.66 0.66
CA MET A 34 -9.97 -5.29 0.60
C MET A 34 -9.27 -6.06 -0.51
N ILE A 35 -8.53 -5.36 -1.36
CA ILE A 35 -7.68 -5.93 -2.40
C ILE A 35 -6.22 -5.60 -2.08
N MET A 36 -5.33 -6.60 -2.16
CA MET A 36 -3.94 -6.44 -1.74
C MET A 36 -2.94 -7.16 -2.64
N ASN A 37 -1.66 -6.83 -2.47
CA ASN A 37 -0.52 -7.43 -3.16
C ASN A 37 -0.67 -7.31 -4.69
N LYS A 38 -0.36 -8.39 -5.43
CA LYS A 38 -0.39 -8.44 -6.90
C LYS A 38 -1.77 -8.15 -7.49
N GLU A 39 -2.85 -8.53 -6.81
CA GLU A 39 -4.20 -8.21 -7.29
C GLU A 39 -4.50 -6.71 -7.17
N GLY A 40 -3.99 -6.06 -6.12
CA GLY A 40 -4.10 -4.61 -5.96
C GLY A 40 -3.31 -3.86 -7.04
N GLU A 41 -2.15 -4.35 -7.44
CA GLU A 41 -1.36 -3.78 -8.53
C GLU A 41 -2.04 -3.84 -9.89
N LYS A 42 -3.05 -4.70 -10.09
CA LYS A 42 -3.84 -4.75 -11.33
C LYS A 42 -4.92 -3.67 -11.41
N LEU A 43 -5.28 -3.03 -10.29
CA LEU A 43 -6.33 -2.00 -10.27
C LEU A 43 -5.87 -0.68 -10.90
N LEU A 44 -4.57 -0.41 -10.88
CA LEU A 44 -3.96 0.79 -11.44
C LEU A 44 -2.88 0.39 -12.44
N PRO A 45 -2.60 1.19 -13.48
CA PRO A 45 -1.50 0.93 -14.40
C PRO A 45 -0.14 1.29 -13.79
N LEU A 46 0.07 0.99 -12.51
CA LEU A 46 1.24 1.35 -11.71
C LEU A 46 1.59 0.24 -10.72
N THR A 47 2.89 0.01 -10.52
CA THR A 47 3.36 -0.89 -9.45
C THR A 47 3.23 -0.22 -8.08
N ALA A 48 3.24 -1.01 -7.00
CA ALA A 48 3.24 -0.47 -5.63
C ALA A 48 4.43 0.48 -5.37
N GLU A 49 5.58 0.20 -5.99
CA GLU A 49 6.77 1.06 -5.91
C GLU A 49 6.55 2.41 -6.59
N GLN A 50 6.01 2.43 -7.81
CA GLN A 50 5.70 3.67 -8.52
C GLN A 50 4.64 4.52 -7.81
N ILE A 51 3.64 3.87 -7.18
CA ILE A 51 2.65 4.55 -6.34
C ILE A 51 3.33 5.18 -5.13
N TYR A 52 4.19 4.43 -4.43
CA TYR A 52 4.93 4.92 -3.29
C TYR A 52 5.82 6.12 -3.65
N GLU A 53 6.58 6.04 -4.73
CA GLU A 53 7.44 7.15 -5.17
C GLU A 53 6.66 8.42 -5.52
N ARG A 54 5.51 8.28 -6.19
CA ARG A 54 4.65 9.42 -6.56
C ARG A 54 3.92 10.03 -5.37
N THR A 55 3.47 9.21 -4.43
CA THR A 55 2.74 9.65 -3.23
C THR A 55 3.67 10.11 -2.11
N SER A 56 4.93 9.67 -2.14
CA SER A 56 6.02 10.20 -1.33
C SER A 56 6.44 11.58 -1.86
N THR A 57 5.49 12.52 -1.91
CA THR A 57 5.83 13.94 -1.93
C THR A 57 6.66 14.16 -0.67
N LYS A 58 7.90 14.64 -0.81
CA LYS A 58 8.84 14.84 0.30
C LYS A 58 8.10 15.47 1.48
N VAL A 59 7.74 14.65 2.46
CA VAL A 59 7.34 15.15 3.76
C VAL A 59 8.64 15.70 4.33
N TYR A 60 8.91 16.98 4.08
CA TYR A 60 9.78 17.75 4.94
C TYR A 60 9.05 17.79 6.28
N VAL A 61 9.19 16.71 7.05
CA VAL A 61 8.89 16.73 8.46
C VAL A 61 9.86 17.77 8.99
N LEU A 62 9.36 18.99 9.22
CA LEU A 62 9.99 19.95 10.12
C LEU A 62 10.00 19.26 11.47
N ALA A 63 11.01 18.42 11.69
CA ALA A 63 11.36 17.93 13.00
C ALA A 63 11.79 19.16 13.79
N LYS A 64 10.89 19.62 14.66
CA LYS A 64 11.21 20.49 15.79
C LYS A 64 11.55 19.61 16.97
#